data_AF-Q7VQY9-F1
#
_entry.id   AF-Q7VQY9-F1
#
_cell.length_a   1.000
_cell.length_b   1.000
_cell.length_c   1.000
_cell.angle_alpha   90.00
_cell.angle_beta   90.00
_cell.angle_gamma   90.00
#
_symmetry.space_group_name_H-M   'P 1'
#
loop_
_entity.id
_entity.type
_entity.pdbx_description
1 polymer ?
#
loop_
_entity_poly.entity_id
_entity_poly.type
_entity_poly.pdbx_seq_one_letter_code
_entity_poly.pdbx_strand_id
1 'polypeptide(L)'
;MVLTNFFLRKKTSTTASIAKKRLHIIVTERKIDNTPELNYLPKFKKDLLRIIHQYIHEPKKISIQLQEQDNNAYMLQLTISFLTKNQDLINSKKQDNTTV
;
A
#
# COMPACT_ATOMS: atom_id res chain seq x y z
N MET A 1 -23.24 8.48 -14.78
CA MET A 1 -24.02 7.57 -13.91
C MET A 1 -23.19 6.35 -13.48
N VAL A 2 -22.17 6.49 -12.60
CA VAL A 2 -21.48 5.27 -12.04
C VAL A 2 -20.80 5.47 -10.68
N LEU A 3 -20.48 6.71 -10.24
CA LEU A 3 -19.66 6.92 -9.04
C LEU A 3 -20.34 6.50 -7.72
N THR A 4 -21.64 6.70 -7.60
CA THR A 4 -22.41 6.37 -6.37
C THR A 4 -22.40 4.86 -6.08
N ASN A 5 -22.45 4.02 -7.10
CA ASN A 5 -22.41 2.56 -6.96
C ASN A 5 -21.08 2.02 -6.42
N PHE A 6 -19.97 2.76 -6.55
CA PHE A 6 -18.67 2.32 -6.01
C PHE A 6 -18.65 2.35 -4.48
N PHE A 7 -19.24 3.39 -3.88
CA PHE A 7 -19.32 3.51 -2.41
C PHE A 7 -20.41 2.63 -1.81
N LEU A 8 -21.49 2.38 -2.56
CA LEU A 8 -22.64 1.57 -2.14
C LEU A 8 -22.41 0.06 -2.29
N ARG A 9 -21.27 -0.38 -2.84
CA ARG A 9 -20.98 -1.80 -3.03
C ARG A 9 -21.03 -2.50 -1.67
N LYS A 10 -22.04 -3.38 -1.53
CA LYS A 10 -22.39 -4.12 -0.30
C LYS A 10 -21.15 -4.43 0.51
N LYS A 11 -21.16 -3.94 1.76
CA LYS A 11 -20.15 -4.16 2.80
C LYS A 11 -19.76 -5.63 2.82
N THR A 12 -18.78 -6.04 2.02
CA THR A 12 -18.01 -7.22 2.34
C THR A 12 -17.24 -6.79 3.57
N SER A 13 -17.78 -7.12 4.74
CA SER A 13 -17.26 -6.79 6.08
C SER A 13 -15.76 -7.09 6.22
N THR A 14 -15.25 -7.96 5.35
CA THR A 14 -13.85 -8.31 5.18
C THR A 14 -12.96 -7.18 4.66
N THR A 15 -13.41 -6.36 3.71
CA THR A 15 -12.55 -5.36 3.04
C THR A 15 -12.12 -4.24 3.97
N ALA A 16 -13.00 -3.79 4.86
CA ALA A 16 -12.68 -2.79 5.87
C ALA A 16 -11.62 -3.30 6.85
N SER A 17 -11.70 -4.56 7.28
CA SER A 17 -10.68 -5.18 8.12
C SER A 17 -9.31 -5.27 7.43
N ILE A 18 -9.29 -5.49 6.11
CA ILE A 18 -8.03 -5.50 5.35
C ILE A 18 -7.49 -4.08 5.24
N ALA A 19 -8.35 -3.11 4.87
CA ALA A 19 -7.96 -1.71 4.74
C ALA A 19 -7.37 -1.15 6.04
N LYS A 20 -7.97 -1.49 7.19
CA LYS A 20 -7.46 -1.14 8.53
C LYS A 20 -6.02 -1.61 8.76
N LYS A 21 -5.60 -2.72 8.14
CA LYS A 21 -4.26 -3.28 8.28
C LYS A 21 -3.29 -2.81 7.21
N ARG A 22 -3.73 -2.21 6.11
CA ARG A 22 -2.81 -1.73 5.06
C ARG A 22 -2.09 -0.50 5.55
N LEU A 23 -0.76 -0.54 5.58
CA LEU A 23 0.05 0.65 5.79
C LEU A 23 0.33 1.28 4.44
N HIS A 24 -0.09 2.54 4.27
CA HIS A 24 0.19 3.36 3.10
C HIS A 24 0.92 4.62 3.54
N ILE A 25 2.13 4.81 3.04
CA ILE A 25 2.95 5.98 3.35
C ILE A 25 3.32 6.64 2.03
N ILE A 26 3.15 7.95 1.97
CA ILE A 26 3.59 8.80 0.86
C ILE A 26 4.50 9.86 1.46
N VAL A 27 5.71 9.96 0.95
CA VAL A 27 6.68 10.98 1.34
C VAL A 27 7.10 11.74 0.09
N THR A 28 7.06 13.06 0.14
CA THR A 28 7.53 13.91 -0.94
C THR A 28 8.65 14.80 -0.42
N GLU A 29 9.75 14.82 -1.14
CA GLU A 29 10.92 15.66 -0.91
C GLU A 29 10.99 16.69 -2.03
N ARG A 30 11.15 17.97 -1.71
CA ARG A 30 11.40 19.02 -2.71
C ARG A 30 12.90 19.22 -2.84
N LYS A 31 13.43 19.17 -4.06
CA LYS A 31 14.79 19.61 -4.36
C LYS A 31 14.81 21.13 -4.20
N ILE A 32 15.79 21.61 -3.45
CA ILE A 32 16.14 23.02 -3.46
C ILE A 32 17.15 23.16 -4.59
N ASP A 33 16.88 24.05 -5.55
CA ASP A 33 17.60 24.14 -6.84
C ASP A 33 19.13 24.23 -6.69
N ASN A 34 19.60 24.75 -5.55
CA ASN A 34 21.02 24.96 -5.29
C ASN A 34 21.73 23.74 -4.68
N THR A 35 21.04 22.61 -4.47
CA THR A 35 21.67 21.43 -3.85
C THR A 35 21.07 20.11 -4.36
N PRO A 36 21.35 19.73 -5.62
CA PRO A 36 20.90 18.45 -6.18
C PRO A 36 21.50 17.23 -5.46
N GLU A 37 22.55 17.42 -4.66
CA GLU A 37 23.26 16.35 -3.96
C GLU A 37 22.52 15.85 -2.71
N LEU A 38 21.55 16.61 -2.19
CA LEU A 38 20.77 16.26 -0.99
C LEU A 38 19.55 15.39 -1.35
N ASN A 39 19.74 14.29 -2.07
CA ASN A 39 18.68 13.34 -2.38
C ASN A 39 18.54 12.32 -1.23
N TYR A 40 17.67 12.59 -0.27
CA TYR A 40 17.49 11.69 0.86
C TYR A 40 16.56 10.52 0.55
N LEU A 41 15.59 10.66 -0.36
CA LEU A 41 14.61 9.59 -0.62
C LEU A 41 15.20 8.26 -1.09
N PRO A 42 16.23 8.20 -1.96
CA PRO A 42 16.88 6.93 -2.30
C PRO A 42 17.53 6.23 -1.10
N LYS A 43 18.14 6.99 -0.19
CA LYS A 43 18.73 6.46 1.06
C LYS A 43 17.62 6.03 2.03
N PHE A 44 16.62 6.87 2.22
CA PHE A 44 15.46 6.59 3.06
C PHE A 44 14.70 5.34 2.59
N LYS A 45 14.58 5.11 1.29
CA LYS A 45 14.04 3.87 0.71
C LYS A 45 14.81 2.63 1.19
N LYS A 46 16.15 2.67 1.19
CA LYS A 46 17.01 1.56 1.65
C LYS A 46 16.85 1.34 3.15
N ASP A 47 16.83 2.41 3.93
CA ASP A 47 16.69 2.35 5.38
C ASP A 47 15.30 1.81 5.76
N LEU A 48 14.23 2.28 5.10
CA LEU A 48 12.89 1.74 5.25
C LEU A 48 12.83 0.25 4.92
N LEU A 49 13.45 -0.19 3.82
CA LEU A 49 13.45 -1.61 3.44
C LEU A 49 14.15 -2.47 4.51
N ARG A 50 15.25 -2.00 5.08
CA ARG A 50 15.96 -2.68 6.17
C ARG A 50 15.09 -2.79 7.42
N ILE A 51 14.44 -1.70 7.82
CA ILE A 51 13.55 -1.66 8.98
C ILE A 51 12.34 -2.58 8.74
N ILE A 52 11.71 -2.51 7.57
CA ILE A 52 10.58 -3.38 7.21
C ILE A 52 10.95 -4.85 7.36
N HIS A 53 12.10 -5.27 6.83
CA HIS A 53 12.55 -6.66 6.99
C HIS A 53 12.84 -7.05 8.44
N GLN A 54 13.28 -6.11 9.28
CA GLN A 54 13.58 -6.39 10.68
C GLN A 54 12.33 -6.49 11.56
N TYR A 55 11.32 -5.65 11.30
CA TYR A 55 10.14 -5.53 12.17
C TYR A 55 8.90 -6.24 11.64
N ILE A 56 8.83 -6.55 10.34
CA ILE A 56 7.65 -7.19 9.73
C ILE A 56 7.95 -8.65 9.43
N HIS A 57 7.43 -9.54 10.27
CA HIS A 57 7.39 -10.96 9.99
C HIS A 57 6.25 -11.27 9.01
N GLU A 58 6.57 -12.01 7.94
CA GLU A 58 5.61 -12.56 6.95
C GLU A 58 4.68 -11.52 6.28
N PRO A 59 5.23 -10.50 5.59
CA PRO A 59 4.42 -9.59 4.81
C PRO A 59 3.78 -10.31 3.60
N LYS A 60 2.48 -10.10 3.35
CA LYS A 60 1.81 -10.65 2.16
C LYS A 60 2.31 -10.00 0.88
N LYS A 61 2.43 -8.67 0.92
CA LYS A 61 2.80 -7.83 -0.21
C LYS A 61 3.46 -6.56 0.29
N ILE A 62 4.63 -6.26 -0.24
CA ILE A 62 5.31 -4.97 -0.09
C ILE A 62 5.47 -4.38 -1.49
N SER A 63 5.07 -3.12 -1.66
CA SER A 63 5.30 -2.35 -2.88
C SER A 63 5.94 -1.03 -2.50
N ILE A 64 7.09 -0.74 -3.11
CA ILE A 64 7.82 0.50 -2.90
C ILE A 64 8.05 1.13 -4.27
N GLN A 65 7.60 2.37 -4.43
CA GLN A 65 7.69 3.13 -5.67
C GLN A 65 8.37 4.45 -5.36
N LEU A 66 9.42 4.76 -6.10
CA LEU A 66 10.07 6.06 -6.07
C LEU A 66 9.81 6.71 -7.43
N GLN A 67 9.18 7.86 -7.43
CA GLN A 67 8.83 8.62 -8.63
C GLN A 67 9.48 9.99 -8.52
N GLU A 68 9.96 10.50 -9.65
CA GLU A 68 10.35 11.91 -9.78
C GLU A 68 9.14 12.68 -10.29
N GLN A 69 8.82 13.79 -9.63
CA GLN A 69 7.76 14.71 -10.01
C GLN A 69 8.36 15.88 -10.78
N ASP A 70 7.58 16.42 -11.71
CA ASP A 70 7.99 17.52 -12.60
C ASP A 70 8.39 18.80 -11.84
N ASN A 71 7.86 19.00 -10.64
CA ASN A 71 8.09 20.19 -9.81
C ASN A 71 9.36 20.09 -8.94
N ASN A 72 10.43 19.51 -9.48
CA ASN A 72 11.70 19.30 -8.78
C ASN A 72 11.50 18.55 -7.45
N ALA A 73 10.56 17.59 -7.38
CA ALA A 73 10.28 16.86 -6.15
C ALA A 73 10.41 15.35 -6.38
N TYR A 74 10.87 14.60 -5.39
CA TYR A 74 10.81 13.15 -5.40
C TYR A 74 9.67 12.68 -4.51
N MET A 75 8.93 11.68 -4.96
CA MET A 75 7.86 11.05 -4.20
C MET A 75 8.17 9.57 -3.98
N LEU A 76 8.26 9.16 -2.72
CA LEU A 76 8.36 7.78 -2.30
C LEU A 76 7.00 7.31 -1.78
N GLN A 77 6.44 6.30 -2.43
CA GLN A 77 5.21 5.64 -2.02
C GLN A 77 5.51 4.21 -1.56
N LEU A 78 5.03 3.88 -0.36
CA LEU A 78 5.17 2.57 0.25
C LEU A 78 3.77 2.03 0.56
N THR A 79 3.52 0.78 0.14
CA THR A 79 2.30 0.04 0.48
C THR A 79 2.67 -1.32 1.03
N ILE A 80 2.21 -1.61 2.24
CA ILE A 80 2.40 -2.89 2.91
C ILE A 80 1.03 -3.49 3.24
N SER A 81 0.86 -4.76 2.89
CA SER A 81 -0.34 -5.54 3.22
C SER A 81 0.04 -6.77 4.03
N PHE A 82 -0.64 -6.96 5.15
CA PHE A 82 -0.46 -8.12 6.02
C PHE A 82 -1.53 -9.18 5.74
N LEU A 83 -1.16 -10.45 5.93
CA LEU A 83 -2.11 -11.56 5.91
C LEU A 83 -3.13 -11.38 7.04
N THR A 84 -4.40 -11.68 6.77
CA THR A 84 -5.44 -11.72 7.79
C THR A 84 -6.12 -13.07 7.73
N LYS A 85 -5.97 -13.86 8.80
CA LYS A 85 -6.44 -15.25 8.90
C LYS A 85 -7.94 -15.44 8.59
N ASN A 86 -8.76 -14.39 8.74
CA ASN A 86 -10.20 -14.47 8.45
C ASN A 86 -10.55 -14.43 6.94
N GLN A 87 -9.60 -14.17 6.05
CA GLN A 87 -9.87 -14.04 4.61
C GLN A 87 -9.98 -15.39 3.91
N ASP A 88 -9.21 -16.39 4.36
CA ASP A 88 -9.18 -17.70 3.69
C ASP A 88 -10.50 -18.45 3.91
N LEU A 89 -11.15 -18.29 5.08
CA LEU A 89 -12.41 -18.98 5.37
C LEU A 89 -13.60 -18.47 4.55
N ILE A 90 -13.62 -17.18 4.18
CA ILE A 90 -14.77 -16.58 3.47
C ILE A 90 -14.67 -16.80 1.96
N ASN A 91 -13.45 -16.83 1.42
CA ASN A 91 -13.26 -17.07 -0.01
C ASN A 91 -13.56 -18.54 -0.37
N SER A 92 -13.31 -19.50 0.52
CA SER A 92 -13.67 -20.91 0.30
C SER A 92 -15.17 -21.19 0.34
N LYS A 93 -15.97 -20.41 1.07
CA LYS A 93 -17.43 -20.61 1.13
C LYS A 93 -18.22 -19.99 -0.02
N LYS A 94 -17.59 -19.26 -0.94
CA LYS A 94 -18.31 -18.57 -2.02
C LYS A 94 -18.30 -19.32 -3.36
N GLN A 95 -17.58 -20.42 -3.49
CA GLN A 95 -17.50 -21.13 -4.76
C GLN A 95 -18.68 -22.09 -5.01
N ASP A 96 -19.53 -22.39 -4.02
CA ASP A 96 -20.50 -23.50 -4.13
C ASP A 96 -21.98 -23.08 -4.26
N ASN A 97 -22.25 -21.82 -4.64
CA ASN A 97 -23.64 -21.33 -4.75
C ASN A 97 -23.88 -20.62 -6.08
N THR A 98 -23.60 -21.32 -7.18
CA THR A 98 -24.27 -21.08 -8.46
C THR A 98 -24.58 -22.43 -9.09
N THR A 99 -25.55 -23.11 -8.49
CA THR A 99 -26.29 -24.20 -9.12
C THR A 99 -27.57 -23.59 -9.68
N VAL A 100 -27.82 -23.86 -10.97
CA VAL A 100 -28.97 -23.46 -11.82
C VAL A 100 -28.91 -22.05 -12.40
#